data_AF-A0A0G0Y146-F1
#
_entry.id   AF-A0A0G0Y146-F1
#
_cell.length_a   1.000
_cell.length_b   1.000
_cell.length_c   1.000
_cell.angle_alpha   90.00
_cell.angle_beta   90.00
_cell.angle_gamma   90.00
#
_symmetry.space_group_name_H-M   'P 1'
#
loop_
_entity.id
_entity.type
_entity.pdbx_description
1 polymer ?
#
loop_
_entity_poly.entity_id
_entity_poly.type
_entity_poly.pdbx_seq_one_letter_code
_entity_poly.pdbx_strand_id
1 'polypeptide(L)'
;MQTLVIVESPAKAKTIEKYLGKGYVVKASVGHIRDLPKSNKNAIDIQAGFVPNYEVVQKKQDIIKELSAYAKKSDKVLLATDRDREGEAIAWHLVEALKLPKEKTKRIAFNEITKEAVQEAIKHPRDIDQNLRKAQEARRVLDRLVGYDLSGLIWKKVRYGLSAGRVQSPALRILMEREREIRAFIPEAYWVLTANVVSHDYTFSLTCTEEPKEEAEANRIVAVAKEGLWSVKEVKESEQKRAPRPPFTTSTLQQTASTRLGFSPSKTMAVAQKLYEAGHITYMRTDSLTLSEAALGMLSSVIEKNFGKAFIEIKKYKTKSKNAQEAHEAIRPTNPVKIRAGSTDEQKRLYNLIWMRTVASQMKSAQLAKTKILANIAGGTIPDFAVRGSRVVYDGWLKADPDIRVTRLH
;
A
#
# COMPACT_ATOMS: atom_id res chain seq x y z
N MET A 1 4.55 10.52 -40.47
CA MET A 1 5.41 10.77 -39.31
C MET A 1 5.29 9.60 -38.35
N GLN A 2 6.42 9.02 -37.92
CA GLN A 2 6.48 7.88 -37.01
C GLN A 2 7.08 8.33 -35.67
N THR A 3 6.36 8.08 -34.57
CA THR A 3 6.82 8.42 -33.20
C THR A 3 7.16 7.15 -32.44
N LEU A 4 8.39 7.04 -31.95
CA LEU A 4 8.80 5.96 -31.04
C LEU A 4 8.36 6.29 -29.62
N VAL A 5 7.70 5.36 -28.95
CA VAL A 5 7.36 5.45 -27.52
C VAL A 5 8.14 4.37 -26.77
N ILE A 6 8.95 4.77 -25.78
CA ILE A 6 9.75 3.84 -24.98
C ILE A 6 9.18 3.74 -23.56
N VAL A 7 8.90 2.53 -23.09
CA VAL A 7 8.38 2.21 -21.75
C VAL A 7 9.28 1.22 -21.02
N GLU A 8 9.08 0.99 -19.72
CA GLU A 8 9.94 0.04 -18.98
C GLU A 8 9.66 -1.43 -19.27
N SER A 9 8.41 -1.82 -19.50
CA SER A 9 8.02 -3.22 -19.53
C SER A 9 7.24 -3.61 -20.80
N PRO A 10 7.39 -4.87 -21.28
CA PRO A 10 6.64 -5.35 -22.44
C PRO A 10 5.12 -5.36 -22.23
N ALA A 11 4.65 -5.60 -21.00
CA ALA A 11 3.23 -5.58 -20.68
C ALA A 11 2.65 -4.16 -20.85
N LYS A 12 3.35 -3.15 -20.32
CA LYS A 12 3.00 -1.73 -20.49
C LYS A 12 3.00 -1.33 -21.96
N ALA A 13 3.98 -1.81 -22.74
CA ALA A 13 4.05 -1.55 -24.18
C ALA A 13 2.80 -2.06 -24.90
N LYS A 14 2.41 -3.33 -24.67
CA LYS A 14 1.23 -3.95 -25.27
C LYS A 14 -0.08 -3.24 -24.90
N THR A 15 -0.18 -2.72 -23.68
CA THR A 15 -1.38 -1.97 -23.24
C THR A 15 -1.46 -0.60 -23.91
N ILE A 16 -0.36 0.16 -23.90
CA ILE A 16 -0.30 1.49 -24.51
C ILE A 16 -0.48 1.42 -26.03
N GLU A 17 0.10 0.42 -26.68
CA GLU A 17 -0.05 0.20 -28.13
C GLU A 17 -1.51 0.04 -28.56
N LYS A 18 -2.40 -0.48 -27.71
CA LYS A 18 -3.85 -0.55 -28.00
C LYS A 18 -4.54 0.81 -27.99
N TYR A 19 -3.99 1.77 -27.26
CA TYR A 19 -4.55 3.12 -27.12
C TYR A 19 -3.95 4.10 -28.13
N LEU A 20 -2.78 3.77 -28.66
CA LEU A 20 -2.11 4.52 -29.71
C LEU A 20 -2.49 3.97 -31.07
N GLY A 21 -2.83 4.87 -32.00
CA GLY A 21 -3.23 4.51 -33.35
C GLY A 21 -2.03 4.33 -34.29
N LYS A 22 -2.35 4.24 -35.59
CA LYS A 22 -1.35 4.28 -36.67
C LYS A 22 -0.47 5.53 -36.52
N GLY A 23 0.85 5.35 -36.57
CA GLY A 23 1.84 6.43 -36.42
C GLY A 23 2.73 6.34 -35.18
N TYR A 24 2.43 5.43 -34.24
CA TYR A 24 3.28 5.16 -33.07
C TYR A 24 3.90 3.77 -33.15
N VAL A 25 5.14 3.65 -32.67
CA VAL A 25 5.81 2.37 -32.43
C VAL A 25 6.15 2.32 -30.95
N VAL A 26 5.63 1.32 -30.21
CA VAL A 26 5.85 1.21 -28.77
C VAL A 26 6.87 0.11 -28.48
N LYS A 27 7.93 0.42 -27.74
CA LYS A 27 9.01 -0.50 -27.40
C LYS A 27 9.36 -0.45 -25.91
N ALA A 28 9.91 -1.53 -25.38
CA ALA A 28 10.26 -1.65 -23.97
C ALA A 28 11.78 -1.66 -23.75
N SER A 29 12.26 -0.91 -22.75
CA SER A 29 13.68 -0.95 -22.32
C SER A 29 13.99 -2.17 -21.43
N VAL A 30 12.96 -2.81 -20.88
CA VAL A 30 13.06 -3.91 -19.91
C VAL A 30 13.84 -3.46 -18.66
N GLY A 31 13.39 -2.36 -18.06
CA GLY A 31 13.98 -1.74 -16.87
C GLY A 31 15.18 -0.84 -17.15
N HIS A 32 16.11 -0.78 -16.20
CA HIS A 32 17.36 -0.01 -16.29
C HIS A 32 18.29 -0.61 -17.35
N ILE A 33 18.87 0.26 -18.18
CA ILE A 33 19.83 -0.11 -19.25
C ILE A 33 21.27 0.28 -18.93
N ARG A 34 21.45 1.15 -17.93
CA ARG A 34 22.75 1.56 -17.38
C ARG A 34 22.70 1.37 -15.86
N ASP A 35 23.84 1.04 -15.26
CA ASP A 35 24.01 1.03 -13.81
C ASP A 35 25.48 1.33 -13.46
N LEU A 36 25.76 1.57 -12.19
CA LEU A 36 27.10 1.67 -11.66
C LEU A 36 27.85 0.33 -11.79
N PRO A 37 29.17 0.34 -12.06
CA PRO A 37 29.97 -0.87 -12.13
C PRO A 37 29.89 -1.67 -10.82
N LYS A 38 30.16 -2.98 -10.92
CA LYS A 38 30.20 -3.87 -9.75
C LYS A 38 31.32 -3.51 -8.79
N SER A 39 32.47 -3.09 -9.32
CA SER A 39 33.61 -2.65 -8.51
C SER A 39 33.39 -1.22 -8.02
N ASN A 40 33.68 -0.94 -6.75
CA ASN A 40 33.53 0.40 -6.19
C ASN A 40 34.64 1.36 -6.63
N LYS A 41 35.83 0.84 -6.97
CA LYS A 41 37.01 1.65 -7.31
C LYS A 41 36.73 2.71 -8.38
N ASN A 42 35.89 2.36 -9.35
CA ASN A 42 35.56 3.23 -10.49
C ASN A 42 34.09 3.64 -10.51
N ALA A 43 33.31 3.38 -9.46
CA ALA A 43 31.86 3.60 -9.52
C ALA A 43 31.48 5.06 -9.32
N ILE A 44 32.15 5.75 -8.41
CA ILE A 44 31.85 7.13 -8.03
C ILE A 44 33.16 7.88 -7.91
N ASP A 45 33.31 8.95 -8.69
CA ASP A 45 34.39 9.90 -8.54
C ASP A 45 34.04 10.88 -7.42
N ILE A 46 34.58 10.63 -6.22
CA ILE A 46 34.35 11.46 -5.05
C ILE A 46 35.07 12.82 -5.20
N GLN A 47 36.26 12.84 -5.80
CA GLN A 47 37.07 14.05 -5.93
C GLN A 47 36.42 15.06 -6.90
N ALA A 48 35.78 14.57 -7.96
CA ALA A 48 35.02 15.39 -8.89
C ALA A 48 33.63 15.82 -8.37
N GLY A 49 33.30 15.58 -7.09
CA GLY A 49 32.02 15.95 -6.50
C GLY A 49 30.95 14.86 -6.60
N PHE A 50 31.33 13.60 -6.35
CA PHE A 50 30.45 12.42 -6.35
C PHE A 50 29.86 12.05 -7.72
N VAL A 51 30.62 12.23 -8.79
CA VAL A 51 30.18 11.94 -10.15
C VAL A 51 30.07 10.42 -10.37
N PRO A 52 28.88 9.87 -10.69
CA PRO A 52 28.72 8.44 -10.94
C PRO A 52 29.18 8.05 -12.35
N ASN A 53 29.96 6.97 -12.43
CA ASN A 53 30.39 6.38 -13.69
C ASN A 53 29.42 5.26 -14.07
N TYR A 54 28.46 5.56 -14.93
CA TYR A 54 27.46 4.59 -15.37
C TYR A 54 27.92 3.80 -16.59
N GLU A 55 27.82 2.49 -16.51
CA GLU A 55 28.11 1.55 -17.59
C GLU A 55 26.83 0.97 -18.17
N VAL A 56 26.86 0.61 -19.45
CA VAL A 56 25.77 -0.14 -20.08
C VAL A 56 25.71 -1.53 -19.47
N VAL A 57 24.53 -1.96 -19.06
CA VAL A 57 24.31 -3.32 -18.59
C VAL A 57 24.54 -4.28 -19.76
N GLN A 58 25.54 -5.16 -19.66
CA GLN A 58 25.98 -6.03 -20.76
C GLN A 58 24.83 -6.83 -21.40
N LYS A 59 23.90 -7.34 -20.58
CA LYS A 59 22.70 -8.08 -21.04
C LYS A 59 21.67 -7.22 -21.78
N LYS A 60 21.87 -5.92 -21.90
CA LYS A 60 20.95 -4.94 -22.53
C LYS A 60 21.49 -4.36 -23.83
N GLN A 61 22.65 -4.80 -24.31
CA GLN A 61 23.24 -4.29 -25.55
C GLN A 61 22.34 -4.49 -26.77
N ASP A 62 21.69 -5.64 -26.91
CA ASP A 62 20.81 -5.91 -28.05
C ASP A 62 19.56 -5.03 -28.02
N ILE A 63 18.99 -4.79 -26.83
CA ILE A 63 17.88 -3.87 -26.63
C ILE A 63 18.29 -2.44 -27.02
N ILE A 64 19.49 -2.01 -26.62
CA ILE A 64 20.02 -0.69 -26.97
C ILE A 64 20.19 -0.56 -28.50
N LYS A 65 20.72 -1.59 -29.16
CA LYS A 65 20.84 -1.62 -30.63
C LYS A 65 19.47 -1.52 -31.30
N GLU A 66 18.49 -2.30 -30.84
CA GLU A 66 17.12 -2.27 -31.36
C GLU A 66 16.48 -0.89 -31.18
N LEU A 67 16.49 -0.35 -29.95
CA LEU A 67 15.91 0.95 -29.65
C LEU A 67 16.59 2.08 -30.43
N SER A 68 17.92 2.02 -30.61
CA SER A 68 18.66 2.99 -31.42
C SER A 68 18.24 2.94 -32.89
N ALA A 69 17.99 1.75 -33.44
CA ALA A 69 17.52 1.59 -34.81
C ALA A 69 16.12 2.19 -35.00
N TYR A 70 15.21 1.99 -34.05
CA TYR A 70 13.88 2.62 -34.10
C TYR A 70 13.94 4.14 -33.91
N ALA A 71 14.80 4.63 -32.99
CA ALA A 71 14.95 6.05 -32.73
C ALA A 71 15.45 6.80 -33.98
N LYS A 72 16.40 6.22 -34.73
CA LYS A 72 16.90 6.79 -35.99
C LYS A 72 15.84 6.89 -37.08
N LYS A 73 14.87 5.97 -37.11
CA LYS A 73 13.78 5.93 -38.10
C LYS A 73 12.58 6.81 -37.72
N SER A 74 12.54 7.28 -36.47
CA SER A 74 11.39 8.03 -35.94
C SER A 74 11.63 9.54 -35.99
N ASP A 75 10.57 10.29 -36.25
CA ASP A 75 10.60 11.75 -36.24
C ASP A 75 10.71 12.31 -34.82
N LYS A 76 10.06 11.62 -33.87
CA LYS A 76 10.01 11.96 -32.44
C LYS A 76 10.19 10.72 -31.58
N VAL A 77 10.73 10.91 -30.38
CA VAL A 77 10.86 9.89 -29.33
C VAL A 77 10.15 10.37 -28.07
N LEU A 78 9.21 9.58 -27.56
CA LEU A 78 8.49 9.82 -26.32
C LEU A 78 8.93 8.81 -25.26
N LEU A 79 9.48 9.31 -24.16
CA LEU A 79 9.86 8.53 -22.99
C LEU A 79 8.65 8.43 -22.05
N ALA A 80 8.04 7.25 -21.98
CA ALA A 80 6.80 6.96 -21.28
C ALA A 80 7.04 6.08 -20.03
N THR A 81 8.15 6.34 -19.34
CA THR A 81 8.46 5.70 -18.06
C THR A 81 7.50 6.13 -16.94
N ASP A 82 7.48 5.39 -15.85
CA ASP A 82 6.73 5.68 -14.63
C ASP A 82 7.01 7.09 -14.10
N ARG A 83 6.02 7.68 -13.44
CA ARG A 83 6.08 9.08 -12.99
C ARG A 83 7.04 9.34 -11.82
N ASP A 84 7.52 8.28 -11.16
CA ASP A 84 8.41 8.41 -10.00
C ASP A 84 9.86 8.79 -10.42
N ARG A 85 10.69 9.10 -9.42
CA ARG A 85 12.11 9.42 -9.63
C ARG A 85 12.90 8.31 -10.32
N GLU A 86 12.49 7.04 -10.15
CA GLU A 86 13.16 5.91 -10.80
C GLU A 86 12.85 5.91 -12.30
N GLY A 87 11.58 6.10 -12.68
CA GLY A 87 11.18 6.26 -14.06
C GLY A 87 11.84 7.47 -14.73
N GLU A 88 12.03 8.56 -14.00
CA GLU A 88 12.76 9.74 -14.51
C GLU A 88 14.25 9.45 -14.76
N ALA A 89 14.91 8.71 -13.86
CA ALA A 89 16.29 8.26 -14.06
C ALA A 89 16.42 7.28 -15.23
N ILE A 90 15.46 6.36 -15.42
CA ILE A 90 15.43 5.45 -16.59
C ILE A 90 15.31 6.26 -17.89
N ALA A 91 14.41 7.26 -17.92
CA ALA A 91 14.27 8.14 -19.08
C ALA A 91 15.59 8.87 -19.40
N TRP A 92 16.28 9.40 -18.38
CA TRP A 92 17.58 10.02 -18.57
C TRP A 92 18.64 9.03 -19.09
N HIS A 93 18.72 7.83 -18.50
CA HIS A 93 19.63 6.79 -18.98
C HIS A 93 19.38 6.38 -20.43
N LEU A 94 18.12 6.37 -20.88
CA LEU A 94 17.74 6.12 -22.27
C LEU A 94 18.26 7.21 -23.21
N VAL A 95 18.12 8.49 -22.85
CA VAL A 95 18.67 9.60 -23.64
C VAL A 95 20.16 9.45 -23.84
N GLU A 96 20.88 9.21 -22.76
CA GLU A 96 22.34 9.11 -22.77
C GLU A 96 22.84 7.86 -23.52
N ALA A 97 22.24 6.68 -23.26
CA ALA A 97 22.70 5.43 -23.86
C ALA A 97 22.40 5.34 -25.36
N LEU A 98 21.26 5.88 -25.78
CA LEU A 98 20.82 5.87 -27.18
C LEU A 98 21.29 7.12 -27.94
N LYS A 99 21.93 8.08 -27.25
CA LYS A 99 22.37 9.38 -27.78
C LYS A 99 21.23 10.13 -28.46
N LEU A 100 20.08 10.20 -27.80
CA LEU A 100 18.86 10.79 -28.39
C LEU A 100 18.99 12.32 -28.49
N PRO A 101 18.67 12.93 -29.65
CA PRO A 101 18.65 14.39 -29.78
C PRO A 101 17.59 15.02 -28.90
N LYS A 102 17.92 16.13 -28.23
CA LYS A 102 17.03 16.82 -27.29
C LYS A 102 15.78 17.37 -28.00
N GLU A 103 15.93 17.82 -29.24
CA GLU A 103 14.89 18.43 -30.06
C GLU A 103 13.82 17.42 -30.47
N LYS A 104 14.21 16.15 -30.60
CA LYS A 104 13.33 15.04 -30.98
C LYS A 104 12.76 14.27 -29.79
N THR A 105 13.26 14.52 -28.58
CA THR A 105 12.97 13.68 -27.41
C THR A 105 12.14 14.43 -26.39
N LYS A 106 11.03 13.82 -25.98
CA LYS A 106 10.17 14.34 -24.92
C LYS A 106 9.75 13.26 -23.94
N ARG A 107 9.28 13.68 -22.77
CA ARG A 107 8.85 12.84 -21.65
C ARG A 107 7.33 12.96 -21.46
N ILE A 108 6.63 11.84 -21.33
CA ILE A 108 5.18 11.79 -21.05
C ILE A 108 4.91 10.95 -19.80
N ALA A 109 4.15 11.46 -18.83
CA ALA A 109 3.87 10.74 -17.59
C ALA A 109 2.38 10.68 -17.30
N PHE A 110 1.90 9.56 -16.76
CA PHE A 110 0.50 9.31 -16.44
C PHE A 110 0.37 8.47 -15.17
N ASN A 111 -0.72 8.65 -14.44
CA ASN A 111 -0.99 7.94 -13.18
C ASN A 111 -1.75 6.63 -13.39
N GLU A 112 -2.36 6.45 -14.56
CA GLU A 112 -3.09 5.25 -14.96
C GLU A 112 -2.91 5.02 -16.46
N ILE A 113 -3.06 3.76 -16.88
CA ILE A 113 -2.92 3.37 -18.29
C ILE A 113 -4.32 3.19 -18.88
N THR A 114 -4.99 4.32 -19.09
CA THR A 114 -6.27 4.40 -19.82
C THR A 114 -6.05 5.10 -21.16
N LYS A 115 -7.00 4.94 -22.09
CA LYS A 115 -6.90 5.59 -23.40
C LYS A 115 -6.82 7.11 -23.25
N GLU A 116 -7.65 7.66 -22.38
CA GLU A 116 -7.78 9.08 -22.10
C GLU A 116 -6.49 9.62 -21.48
N ALA A 117 -5.95 8.96 -20.44
CA ALA A 117 -4.74 9.41 -19.76
C ALA A 117 -3.50 9.36 -20.67
N VAL A 118 -3.38 8.32 -21.50
CA VAL A 118 -2.27 8.18 -22.45
C VAL A 118 -2.35 9.24 -23.55
N GLN A 119 -3.54 9.48 -24.11
CA GLN A 119 -3.73 10.51 -25.14
C GLN A 119 -3.48 11.91 -24.59
N GLU A 120 -3.92 12.19 -23.36
CA GLU A 120 -3.69 13.47 -22.70
C GLU A 120 -2.20 13.71 -22.44
N ALA A 121 -1.48 12.69 -21.95
CA ALA A 121 -0.03 12.78 -21.72
C ALA A 121 0.76 13.08 -23.01
N ILE A 122 0.28 12.61 -24.18
CA ILE A 122 0.90 12.88 -25.48
C ILE A 122 0.68 14.32 -25.96
N LYS A 123 -0.46 14.94 -25.60
CA LYS A 123 -0.74 16.35 -25.92
C LYS A 123 0.12 17.30 -25.10
N HIS A 124 0.52 16.88 -23.90
CA HIS A 124 1.29 17.69 -22.96
C HIS A 124 2.67 17.06 -22.64
N PRO A 125 3.54 16.86 -23.64
CA PRO A 125 4.87 16.34 -23.40
C PRO A 125 5.73 17.38 -22.68
N ARG A 126 6.59 16.92 -21.77
CA ARG A 126 7.54 17.76 -21.03
C ARG A 126 8.98 17.34 -21.31
N ASP A 127 9.93 18.13 -20.81
CA ASP A 127 11.33 17.69 -20.73
C ASP A 127 11.56 16.81 -19.50
N ILE A 128 12.71 16.15 -19.46
CA ILE A 128 13.14 15.38 -18.29
C ILE A 128 13.34 16.34 -17.12
N ASP A 129 12.71 16.03 -15.99
CA ASP A 129 12.86 16.73 -14.73
C ASP A 129 14.22 16.39 -14.13
N GLN A 130 15.14 17.35 -14.24
CA GLN A 130 16.50 17.20 -13.75
C GLN A 130 16.58 17.11 -12.22
N ASN A 131 15.61 17.67 -11.49
CA ASN A 131 15.58 17.60 -10.03
C ASN A 131 15.20 16.19 -9.58
N LEU A 132 14.18 15.59 -10.20
CA LEU A 132 13.80 14.20 -9.94
C LEU A 132 14.94 13.23 -10.29
N ARG A 133 15.56 13.42 -11.45
CA ARG A 133 16.73 12.63 -11.87
C ARG A 133 17.89 12.76 -10.87
N LYS A 134 18.26 13.98 -10.47
CA LYS A 134 19.32 14.22 -9.47
C LYS A 134 18.98 13.64 -8.10
N ALA A 135 17.71 13.69 -7.68
CA ALA A 135 17.28 13.08 -6.43
C ALA A 135 17.42 11.55 -6.43
N GLN A 136 17.16 10.90 -7.58
CA GLN A 136 17.41 9.46 -7.74
C GLN A 136 18.91 9.15 -7.74
N GLU A 137 19.70 9.92 -8.48
CA GLU A 137 21.16 9.76 -8.54
C GLU A 137 21.82 9.94 -7.17
N ALA A 138 21.46 11.01 -6.43
CA ALA A 138 21.95 11.25 -5.08
C ALA A 138 21.66 10.07 -4.14
N ARG A 139 20.46 9.48 -4.24
CA ARG A 139 20.12 8.26 -3.49
C ARG A 139 21.00 7.09 -3.94
N ARG A 140 21.19 6.88 -5.24
CA ARG A 140 21.99 5.77 -5.79
C ARG A 140 23.44 5.85 -5.33
N VAL A 141 24.02 7.05 -5.36
CA VAL A 141 25.37 7.37 -4.88
C VAL A 141 25.48 7.14 -3.38
N LEU A 142 24.56 7.70 -2.59
CA LEU A 142 24.55 7.53 -1.13
C LEU A 142 24.46 6.06 -0.72
N ASP A 143 23.55 5.29 -1.33
CA ASP A 143 23.37 3.88 -1.00
C ASP A 143 24.62 3.06 -1.43
N ARG A 144 25.35 3.47 -2.47
CA ARG A 144 26.61 2.84 -2.89
C ARG A 144 27.74 3.10 -1.89
N LEU A 145 27.93 4.34 -1.46
CA LEU A 145 28.98 4.72 -0.51
C LEU A 145 28.77 4.01 0.83
N VAL A 146 27.57 4.12 1.41
CA VAL A 146 27.25 3.46 2.68
C VAL A 146 27.34 1.95 2.57
N GLY A 147 26.78 1.37 1.50
CA GLY A 147 26.73 -0.08 1.33
C GLY A 147 28.12 -0.70 1.22
N TYR A 148 29.01 -0.12 0.41
CA TYR A 148 30.32 -0.69 0.17
C TYR A 148 31.26 -0.54 1.37
N ASP A 149 31.38 0.67 1.90
CA ASP A 149 32.35 0.97 2.96
C ASP A 149 31.97 0.29 4.27
N LEU A 150 30.67 0.33 4.63
CA LEU A 150 30.19 -0.29 5.86
C LEU A 150 30.18 -1.82 5.77
N SER A 151 29.90 -2.42 4.60
CA SER A 151 30.00 -3.88 4.44
C SER A 151 31.43 -4.37 4.64
N GLY A 152 32.42 -3.64 4.13
CA GLY A 152 33.85 -3.96 4.33
C GLY A 152 34.24 -3.98 5.81
N LEU A 153 33.69 -3.07 6.63
CA LEU A 153 33.89 -3.08 8.08
C LEU A 153 33.19 -4.26 8.75
N ILE A 154 31.93 -4.55 8.38
CA ILE A 154 31.17 -5.69 8.92
C ILE A 154 31.86 -7.02 8.61
N TRP A 155 32.47 -7.18 7.43
CA TRP A 155 33.22 -8.38 7.09
C TRP A 155 34.39 -8.63 8.03
N LYS A 156 35.11 -7.56 8.41
CA LYS A 156 36.25 -7.63 9.32
C LYS A 156 35.84 -7.86 10.78
N LYS A 157 34.68 -7.36 11.20
CA LYS A 157 34.26 -7.33 12.61
C LYS A 157 33.21 -8.37 12.99
N VAL A 158 32.47 -8.91 12.03
CA VAL A 158 31.34 -9.83 12.28
C VAL A 158 31.49 -11.11 11.46
N ARG A 159 31.29 -11.04 10.15
CA ARG A 159 31.36 -12.20 9.24
C ARG A 159 31.48 -11.75 7.79
N TYR A 160 32.40 -12.38 7.05
CA TYR A 160 32.52 -12.18 5.61
C TYR A 160 31.22 -12.52 4.87
N GLY A 161 30.88 -11.71 3.86
CA GLY A 161 29.69 -11.90 3.01
C GLY A 161 28.40 -11.25 3.51
N LEU A 162 28.41 -10.61 4.69
CA LEU A 162 27.27 -9.82 5.16
C LEU A 162 27.15 -8.48 4.42
N SER A 163 25.95 -7.93 4.31
CA SER A 163 25.75 -6.62 3.68
C SER A 163 25.25 -5.59 4.69
N ALA A 164 25.80 -4.39 4.58
CA ALA A 164 25.29 -3.20 5.24
C ALA A 164 24.36 -2.44 4.30
N GLY A 165 23.27 -1.91 4.83
CA GLY A 165 22.34 -1.10 4.05
C GLY A 165 21.78 0.02 4.90
N ARG A 166 21.90 1.26 4.41
CA ARG A 166 21.44 2.47 5.12
C ARG A 166 20.00 2.39 5.62
N VAL A 167 19.12 1.71 4.88
CA VAL A 167 17.70 1.50 5.26
C VAL A 167 17.44 0.12 5.85
N GLN A 168 18.18 -0.91 5.40
CA GLN A 168 18.01 -2.29 5.88
C GLN A 168 18.48 -2.46 7.33
N SER A 169 19.60 -1.84 7.70
CA SER A 169 20.17 -1.96 9.04
C SER A 169 19.27 -1.33 10.13
N PRO A 170 18.70 -0.12 9.96
CA PRO A 170 17.68 0.40 10.88
C PRO A 170 16.41 -0.46 10.94
N ALA A 171 15.95 -1.03 9.82
CA ALA A 171 14.78 -1.91 9.84
C ALA A 171 15.04 -3.19 10.65
N LEU A 172 16.23 -3.79 10.51
CA LEU A 172 16.66 -4.92 11.33
C LEU A 172 16.78 -4.53 12.80
N ARG A 173 17.26 -3.31 13.10
CA ARG A 173 17.33 -2.79 14.46
C ARG A 173 15.96 -2.75 15.14
N ILE A 174 14.90 -2.31 14.45
CA ILE A 174 13.53 -2.31 15.01
C ILE A 174 13.11 -3.72 15.44
N LEU A 175 13.41 -4.74 14.63
CA LEU A 175 13.10 -6.13 14.98
C LEU A 175 13.91 -6.60 16.19
N MET A 176 15.20 -6.27 16.23
CA MET A 176 16.08 -6.62 17.35
C MET A 176 15.68 -5.93 18.66
N GLU A 177 15.21 -4.67 18.61
CA GLU A 177 14.72 -3.96 19.79
C GLU A 177 13.45 -4.63 20.33
N ARG A 178 12.49 -4.97 19.47
CA ARG A 178 11.31 -5.76 19.87
C ARG A 178 11.68 -7.12 20.45
N GLU A 179 12.63 -7.83 19.85
CA GLU A 179 13.10 -9.12 20.36
C GLU A 179 13.73 -8.99 21.75
N ARG A 180 14.46 -7.90 22.02
CA ARG A 180 14.99 -7.62 23.36
C ARG A 180 13.89 -7.36 24.38
N GLU A 181 12.86 -6.59 24.00
CA GLU A 181 11.68 -6.37 24.84
C GLU A 181 10.99 -7.70 25.19
N ILE A 182 10.80 -8.59 24.20
CA ILE A 182 10.18 -9.91 24.41
C ILE A 182 11.02 -10.77 25.36
N ARG A 183 12.34 -10.78 25.23
CA ARG A 183 13.23 -11.57 26.11
C ARG A 183 13.34 -11.02 27.52
N ALA A 184 13.21 -9.70 27.68
CA ALA A 184 13.21 -9.03 28.97
C ALA A 184 11.84 -9.07 29.66
N PHE A 185 10.79 -9.52 28.96
CA PHE A 185 9.45 -9.60 29.52
C PHE A 185 9.38 -10.71 30.57
N ILE A 186 9.03 -10.33 31.80
CA ILE A 186 8.75 -11.25 32.89
C ILE A 186 7.23 -11.38 32.99
N PRO A 187 6.63 -12.54 32.63
CA PRO A 187 5.19 -12.73 32.71
C PRO A 187 4.69 -12.67 34.16
N GLU A 188 3.58 -11.97 34.38
CA GLU A 188 2.85 -11.97 35.65
C GLU A 188 1.59 -12.81 35.51
N ALA A 189 1.34 -13.69 36.49
CA ALA A 189 0.10 -14.48 36.54
C ALA A 189 -1.08 -13.60 36.94
N TYR A 190 -2.22 -13.83 36.28
CA TYR A 190 -3.50 -13.24 36.63
C TYR A 190 -4.63 -14.20 36.26
N TRP A 191 -5.78 -14.04 36.89
CA TRP A 191 -6.94 -14.90 36.70
C TRP A 191 -8.05 -14.13 35.97
N VAL A 192 -8.62 -14.74 34.94
CA VAL A 192 -9.81 -14.23 34.26
C VAL A 192 -10.99 -15.06 34.71
N LEU A 193 -11.95 -14.42 35.37
CA LEU A 193 -13.15 -15.09 35.88
C LEU A 193 -14.32 -14.84 34.95
N THR A 194 -14.99 -15.92 34.52
CA THR A 194 -16.18 -15.84 33.66
C THR A 194 -17.37 -16.54 34.30
N ALA A 195 -18.53 -15.89 34.27
CA ALA A 195 -19.80 -16.44 34.74
C ALA A 195 -20.73 -16.67 33.54
N ASN A 196 -21.16 -17.91 33.32
CA ASN A 196 -22.18 -18.23 32.33
C ASN A 196 -23.55 -18.05 32.97
N VAL A 197 -24.32 -17.08 32.49
CA VAL A 197 -25.63 -16.72 33.03
C VAL A 197 -26.72 -16.97 31.99
N VAL A 198 -27.91 -17.23 32.49
CA VAL A 198 -29.12 -17.40 31.67
C VAL A 198 -30.09 -16.30 32.05
N SER A 199 -30.61 -15.59 31.06
CA SER A 199 -31.72 -14.66 31.21
C SER A 199 -32.77 -15.00 30.16
N HIS A 200 -33.97 -15.40 30.61
CA HIS A 200 -34.99 -15.99 29.73
C HIS A 200 -34.39 -17.16 28.93
N ASP A 201 -34.48 -17.12 27.60
CA ASP A 201 -33.95 -18.15 26.70
C ASP A 201 -32.52 -17.85 26.20
N TYR A 202 -31.86 -16.82 26.73
CA TYR A 202 -30.53 -16.40 26.30
C TYR A 202 -29.45 -16.76 27.31
N THR A 203 -28.48 -17.54 26.86
CA THR A 203 -27.25 -17.84 27.60
C THR A 203 -26.13 -16.96 27.11
N PHE A 204 -25.41 -16.31 28.03
CA PHE A 204 -24.23 -15.52 27.69
C PHE A 204 -23.23 -15.49 28.86
N SER A 205 -21.98 -15.15 28.54
CA SER A 205 -20.89 -15.09 29.53
C SER A 205 -20.61 -13.66 29.94
N LEU A 206 -20.55 -13.44 31.26
CA LEU A 206 -20.02 -12.23 31.86
C LEU A 206 -18.54 -12.48 32.24
N THR A 207 -17.70 -11.45 32.16
CA THR A 207 -16.29 -11.50 32.63
C THR A 207 -16.11 -10.53 33.79
N CYS A 208 -15.43 -10.95 34.86
CA CYS A 208 -15.09 -10.09 35.98
C CYS A 208 -14.35 -8.85 35.47
N THR A 209 -14.69 -7.67 36.02
CA THR A 209 -14.06 -6.41 35.64
C THR A 209 -12.65 -6.24 36.20
N GLU A 210 -12.28 -7.10 37.15
CA GLU A 210 -10.95 -7.19 37.72
C GLU A 210 -10.30 -8.53 37.36
N GLU A 211 -8.97 -8.50 37.24
CA GLU A 211 -8.11 -9.64 36.96
C GLU A 211 -7.24 -9.89 38.22
N PRO A 212 -7.70 -10.71 39.19
CA PRO A 212 -6.92 -10.99 40.40
C PRO A 212 -5.54 -11.51 40.05
N LYS A 213 -4.52 -11.14 40.84
CA LYS A 213 -3.14 -11.65 40.70
C LYS A 213 -2.82 -12.80 41.65
N GLU A 214 -3.74 -13.14 42.55
CA GLU A 214 -3.57 -14.20 43.54
C GLU A 214 -4.70 -15.22 43.38
N GLU A 215 -4.34 -16.51 43.33
CA GLU A 215 -5.30 -17.60 43.16
C GLU A 215 -6.35 -17.65 44.29
N ALA A 216 -5.93 -17.32 45.52
CA ALA A 216 -6.80 -17.28 46.68
C ALA A 216 -7.94 -16.26 46.51
N GLU A 217 -7.65 -15.08 45.95
CA GLU A 217 -8.67 -14.06 45.70
C GLU A 217 -9.60 -14.47 44.55
N ALA A 218 -9.04 -15.06 43.50
CA ALA A 218 -9.84 -15.63 42.41
C ALA A 218 -10.83 -16.70 42.93
N ASN A 219 -10.36 -17.61 43.78
CA ASN A 219 -11.18 -18.64 44.39
C ASN A 219 -12.25 -18.08 45.35
N ARG A 220 -11.90 -17.04 46.14
CA ARG A 220 -12.87 -16.32 46.97
C ARG A 220 -14.00 -15.74 46.13
N ILE A 221 -13.66 -15.00 45.06
CA ILE A 221 -14.66 -14.41 44.16
C ILE A 221 -15.55 -15.50 43.55
N VAL A 222 -14.99 -16.61 43.07
CA VAL A 222 -15.75 -17.72 42.48
C VAL A 222 -16.69 -18.37 43.50
N ALA A 223 -16.25 -18.58 44.74
CA ALA A 223 -17.08 -19.17 45.78
C ALA A 223 -18.32 -18.31 46.06
N VAL A 224 -18.11 -17.01 46.30
CA VAL A 224 -19.20 -16.06 46.58
C VAL A 224 -20.13 -15.92 45.35
N ALA A 225 -19.56 -15.89 44.14
CA ALA A 225 -20.31 -15.79 42.88
C ALA A 225 -21.23 -16.99 42.59
N LYS A 226 -20.89 -18.19 43.08
CA LYS A 226 -21.69 -19.42 42.90
C LYS A 226 -22.90 -19.49 43.81
N GLU A 227 -22.78 -18.94 45.03
CA GLU A 227 -23.86 -18.93 46.03
C GLU A 227 -24.81 -17.75 45.85
N GLY A 228 -24.31 -16.64 45.29
CA GLY A 228 -25.07 -15.40 45.16
C GLY A 228 -26.13 -15.44 44.04
N LEU A 229 -27.26 -14.77 44.29
CA LEU A 229 -28.27 -14.49 43.29
C LEU A 229 -27.82 -13.32 42.40
N TRP A 230 -27.71 -13.57 41.09
CA TRP A 230 -27.24 -12.58 40.11
C TRP A 230 -28.33 -11.59 39.73
N SER A 231 -27.95 -10.32 39.61
CA SER A 231 -28.82 -9.26 39.11
C SER A 231 -28.06 -8.30 38.20
N VAL A 232 -28.79 -7.69 37.25
CA VAL A 232 -28.23 -6.65 36.39
C VAL A 232 -28.17 -5.35 37.19
N LYS A 233 -26.98 -4.76 37.29
CA LYS A 233 -26.71 -3.50 37.97
C LYS A 233 -26.91 -2.31 37.05
N GLU A 234 -26.43 -2.41 35.81
CA GLU A 234 -26.51 -1.34 34.82
C GLU A 234 -26.57 -1.93 33.40
N VAL A 235 -27.43 -1.34 32.56
CA VAL A 235 -27.39 -1.54 31.11
C VAL A 235 -27.13 -0.19 30.47
N LYS A 236 -25.99 -0.05 29.80
CA LYS A 236 -25.60 1.17 29.09
C LYS A 236 -25.52 0.91 27.60
N GLU A 237 -26.38 1.55 26.84
CA GLU A 237 -26.34 1.58 25.38
C GLU A 237 -25.73 2.90 24.89
N SER A 238 -24.87 2.82 23.88
CA SER A 238 -24.25 3.99 23.24
C SER A 238 -24.12 3.79 21.74
N GLU A 239 -24.33 4.86 20.99
CA GLU A 239 -24.12 4.87 19.56
C GLU A 239 -22.65 5.15 19.21
N GLN A 240 -22.09 4.36 18.29
CA GLN A 240 -20.76 4.59 17.74
C GLN A 240 -20.80 4.64 16.22
N LYS A 241 -20.31 5.75 15.66
CA LYS A 241 -20.04 5.85 14.22
C LYS A 241 -18.69 5.20 13.89
N ARG A 242 -18.69 4.29 12.91
CA ARG A 242 -17.49 3.69 12.35
C ARG A 242 -17.25 4.25 10.96
N ALA A 243 -16.35 5.22 10.85
CA ALA A 243 -15.99 5.84 9.58
C ALA A 243 -15.26 4.85 8.66
N PRO A 244 -15.45 4.95 7.32
CA PRO A 244 -14.66 4.17 6.38
C PRO A 244 -13.20 4.61 6.38
N ARG A 245 -12.31 3.66 6.11
CA ARG A 245 -10.89 3.94 5.89
C ARG A 245 -10.69 4.67 4.55
N PRO A 246 -9.68 5.53 4.44
CA PRO A 246 -9.37 6.21 3.19
C PRO A 246 -8.96 5.23 2.08
N PRO A 247 -8.93 5.67 0.81
CA PRO A 247 -8.33 4.93 -0.29
C PRO A 247 -6.89 4.48 0.02
N PHE A 248 -6.42 3.46 -0.70
CA PHE A 248 -5.10 2.90 -0.40
C PHE A 248 -3.95 3.82 -0.85
N THR A 249 -2.99 4.01 0.05
CA THR A 249 -1.57 4.25 -0.31
C THR A 249 -0.83 2.92 -0.46
N THR A 250 0.41 2.95 -0.95
CA THR A 250 1.28 1.76 -1.01
C THR A 250 1.40 1.03 0.32
N SER A 251 1.64 1.77 1.41
CA SER A 251 1.83 1.19 2.75
C SER A 251 0.55 0.51 3.24
N THR A 252 -0.59 1.19 3.15
CA THR A 252 -1.88 0.64 3.62
C THR A 252 -2.38 -0.52 2.77
N LEU A 253 -2.05 -0.55 1.47
CA LEU A 253 -2.32 -1.70 0.60
C LEU A 253 -1.51 -2.91 1.04
N GLN A 254 -0.19 -2.76 1.24
CA GLN A 254 0.69 -3.85 1.68
C GLN A 254 0.25 -4.43 3.03
N GLN A 255 -0.04 -3.57 4.01
CA GLN A 255 -0.53 -4.00 5.32
C GLN A 255 -1.84 -4.78 5.20
N THR A 256 -2.81 -4.23 4.46
CA THR A 256 -4.13 -4.87 4.34
C THR A 256 -4.07 -6.17 3.53
N ALA A 257 -3.27 -6.22 2.47
CA ALA A 257 -3.05 -7.44 1.68
C ALA A 257 -2.32 -8.52 2.48
N SER A 258 -1.40 -8.15 3.37
CA SER A 258 -0.77 -9.08 4.30
C SER A 258 -1.79 -9.69 5.26
N THR A 259 -2.58 -8.86 5.94
CA THR A 259 -3.57 -9.35 6.92
C THR A 259 -4.72 -10.13 6.28
N ARG A 260 -5.25 -9.70 5.12
CA ARG A 260 -6.46 -10.30 4.51
C ARG A 260 -6.17 -11.35 3.45
N LEU A 261 -5.04 -11.28 2.77
CA LEU A 261 -4.72 -12.18 1.66
C LEU A 261 -3.50 -13.06 1.94
N GLY A 262 -2.78 -12.83 3.04
CA GLY A 262 -1.53 -13.53 3.34
C GLY A 262 -0.38 -13.15 2.39
N PHE A 263 -0.49 -12.02 1.68
CA PHE A 263 0.53 -11.61 0.72
C PHE A 263 1.68 -10.90 1.43
N SER A 264 2.92 -11.31 1.13
CA SER A 264 4.09 -10.52 1.52
C SER A 264 4.05 -9.14 0.84
N PRO A 265 4.76 -8.13 1.36
CA PRO A 265 4.87 -6.82 0.70
C PRO A 265 5.40 -6.94 -0.74
N SER A 266 6.40 -7.80 -0.98
CA SER A 266 6.96 -8.03 -2.32
C SER A 266 5.93 -8.64 -3.28
N LYS A 267 5.19 -9.66 -2.83
CA LYS A 267 4.13 -10.30 -3.61
C LYS A 267 3.02 -9.30 -3.94
N THR A 268 2.58 -8.50 -2.97
CA THR A 268 1.58 -7.44 -3.16
C THR A 268 1.99 -6.47 -4.26
N MET A 269 3.23 -5.97 -4.21
CA MET A 269 3.72 -5.04 -5.23
C MET A 269 3.87 -5.67 -6.60
N ALA A 270 4.31 -6.93 -6.68
CA ALA A 270 4.41 -7.65 -7.96
C ALA A 270 3.04 -7.86 -8.62
N VAL A 271 2.01 -8.18 -7.84
CA VAL A 271 0.63 -8.33 -8.34
C VAL A 271 0.04 -6.97 -8.72
N ALA A 272 0.25 -5.94 -7.90
CA ALA A 272 -0.21 -4.58 -8.18
C ALA A 272 0.43 -4.01 -9.46
N GLN A 273 1.73 -4.24 -9.69
CA GLN A 273 2.41 -3.87 -10.93
C GLN A 273 1.69 -4.46 -12.15
N LYS A 274 1.37 -5.76 -12.12
CA LYS A 274 0.66 -6.44 -13.23
C LYS A 274 -0.74 -5.84 -13.46
N LEU A 275 -1.46 -5.51 -12.39
CA LEU A 275 -2.76 -4.85 -12.49
C LEU A 275 -2.64 -3.44 -13.10
N TYR A 276 -1.63 -2.67 -12.70
CA TYR A 276 -1.36 -1.32 -13.24
C TYR A 276 -0.99 -1.39 -14.72
N GLU A 277 -0.05 -2.27 -15.09
CA GLU A 277 0.39 -2.45 -16.48
C GLU A 277 -0.72 -2.96 -17.42
N ALA A 278 -1.69 -3.69 -16.87
CA ALA A 278 -2.91 -4.10 -17.57
C ALA A 278 -4.00 -3.01 -17.60
N GLY A 279 -3.76 -1.85 -16.99
CA GLY A 279 -4.69 -0.71 -16.96
C GLY A 279 -5.89 -0.92 -16.01
N HIS A 280 -5.78 -1.80 -15.00
CA HIS A 280 -6.86 -2.08 -14.06
C HIS A 280 -6.88 -1.16 -12.84
N ILE A 281 -5.70 -0.72 -12.38
CA ILE A 281 -5.57 0.19 -11.24
C ILE A 281 -4.67 1.39 -11.58
N THR A 282 -4.78 2.44 -10.78
CA THR A 282 -3.82 3.56 -10.77
C THR A 282 -2.45 3.11 -10.24
N TYR A 283 -1.46 3.98 -10.40
CA TYR A 283 -0.08 3.71 -10.02
C TYR A 283 0.05 3.32 -8.54
N MET A 284 0.66 2.16 -8.28
CA MET A 284 0.68 1.52 -6.96
C MET A 284 1.79 2.02 -6.03
N ARG A 285 2.67 2.93 -6.50
CA ARG A 285 3.70 3.58 -5.67
C ARG A 285 3.29 5.02 -5.41
N THR A 286 2.51 5.22 -4.35
CA THR A 286 1.88 6.49 -4.00
C THR A 286 1.70 6.57 -2.49
N ASP A 287 1.97 7.75 -1.95
CA ASP A 287 1.63 8.16 -0.59
C ASP A 287 0.35 9.01 -0.55
N SER A 288 -0.28 9.25 -1.70
CA SER A 288 -1.48 10.06 -1.83
C SER A 288 -2.75 9.29 -1.47
N LEU A 289 -3.67 10.00 -0.79
CA LEU A 289 -5.03 9.54 -0.54
C LEU A 289 -6.06 10.17 -1.49
N THR A 290 -5.60 11.08 -2.34
CA THR A 290 -6.47 11.89 -3.21
C THR A 290 -7.12 11.03 -4.28
N LEU A 291 -8.37 11.35 -4.61
CA LEU A 291 -9.09 10.83 -5.77
C LEU A 291 -9.43 12.01 -6.69
N SER A 292 -9.32 11.81 -8.01
CA SER A 292 -9.71 12.79 -9.01
C SER A 292 -11.23 13.02 -9.01
N GLU A 293 -11.68 14.22 -9.41
CA GLU A 293 -13.11 14.53 -9.51
C GLU A 293 -13.85 13.56 -10.45
N ALA A 294 -13.21 13.15 -11.54
CA ALA A 294 -13.75 12.13 -12.44
C ALA A 294 -13.95 10.78 -11.73
N ALA A 295 -12.99 10.34 -10.91
CA ALA A 295 -13.13 9.12 -10.12
C ALA A 295 -14.24 9.25 -9.06
N LEU A 296 -14.35 10.39 -8.38
CA LEU A 296 -15.41 10.65 -7.39
C LEU A 296 -16.80 10.58 -8.04
N GLY A 297 -16.97 11.17 -9.23
CA GLY A 297 -18.22 11.07 -10.00
C GLY A 297 -18.59 9.62 -10.34
N MET A 298 -17.64 8.86 -10.88
CA MET A 298 -17.87 7.43 -11.18
C MET A 298 -18.19 6.61 -9.94
N LEU A 299 -17.50 6.85 -8.83
CA LEU A 299 -17.75 6.15 -7.56
C LEU A 299 -19.14 6.46 -7.00
N SER A 300 -19.59 7.72 -7.10
CA SER A 300 -20.95 8.10 -6.73
C SER A 300 -21.99 7.28 -7.49
N SER A 301 -21.87 7.18 -8.82
CA SER A 301 -22.77 6.37 -9.65
C SER A 301 -22.70 4.88 -9.33
N VAL A 302 -21.50 4.34 -9.09
CA VAL A 302 -21.31 2.93 -8.70
C VAL A 302 -21.99 2.64 -7.35
N ILE A 303 -21.86 3.55 -6.38
CA ILE A 303 -22.49 3.38 -5.06
C ILE A 303 -24.01 3.47 -5.18
N GLU A 304 -24.52 4.46 -5.92
CA GLU A 304 -25.95 4.62 -6.14
C GLU A 304 -26.56 3.36 -6.77
N LYS A 305 -25.94 2.84 -7.83
CA LYS A 305 -26.41 1.66 -8.56
C LYS A 305 -26.38 0.39 -7.71
N ASN A 306 -25.31 0.18 -6.94
CA ASN A 306 -25.08 -1.10 -6.26
C ASN A 306 -25.60 -1.14 -4.81
N PHE A 307 -25.69 0.01 -4.13
CA PHE A 307 -26.07 0.09 -2.72
C PHE A 307 -27.21 1.07 -2.44
N GLY A 308 -27.51 1.97 -3.38
CA GLY A 308 -28.54 2.99 -3.26
C GLY A 308 -28.01 4.35 -2.82
N LYS A 309 -28.71 5.41 -3.23
CA LYS A 309 -28.36 6.82 -2.96
C LYS A 309 -28.14 7.12 -1.46
N ALA A 310 -28.86 6.43 -0.59
CA ALA A 310 -28.75 6.59 0.85
C ALA A 310 -27.36 6.28 1.41
N PHE A 311 -26.52 5.51 0.70
CA PHE A 311 -25.18 5.10 1.14
C PHE A 311 -24.05 6.05 0.71
N ILE A 312 -24.32 7.05 -0.12
CA ILE A 312 -23.29 7.93 -0.69
C ILE A 312 -22.85 8.98 0.34
N GLU A 313 -21.54 9.14 0.49
CA GLU A 313 -20.92 10.25 1.21
C GLU A 313 -19.55 10.54 0.59
N ILE A 314 -19.51 11.39 -0.44
CA ILE A 314 -18.29 11.73 -1.16
C ILE A 314 -17.32 12.48 -0.23
N LYS A 315 -16.13 11.93 -0.05
CA LYS A 315 -15.10 12.39 0.90
C LYS A 315 -13.81 12.72 0.16
N LYS A 316 -13.31 13.93 0.42
CA LYS A 316 -11.97 14.35 0.01
C LYS A 316 -10.97 14.06 1.13
N TYR A 317 -10.07 13.13 0.89
CA TYR A 317 -9.01 12.78 1.84
C TYR A 317 -7.77 13.62 1.57
N LYS A 318 -7.22 14.24 2.62
CA LYS A 318 -5.99 15.05 2.53
C LYS A 318 -4.76 14.19 2.79
N THR A 319 -3.77 14.31 1.91
CA THR A 319 -2.44 13.71 2.07
C THR A 319 -1.63 14.56 3.06
N LYS A 320 -1.03 13.93 4.09
CA LYS A 320 -0.25 14.63 5.14
C LYS A 320 1.26 14.70 4.86
N SER A 321 1.72 14.09 3.77
CA SER A 321 3.14 13.97 3.42
C SER A 321 3.70 15.29 2.88
N LYS A 322 4.82 15.78 3.46
CA LYS A 322 5.52 17.02 3.02
C LYS A 322 6.21 16.89 1.65
N ASN A 323 6.45 15.66 1.18
CA ASN A 323 7.15 15.36 -0.08
C ASN A 323 6.23 14.68 -1.11
N ALA A 324 4.93 14.55 -0.82
CA ALA A 324 3.98 14.07 -1.80
C ALA A 324 4.00 15.04 -2.97
N GLN A 325 4.50 14.61 -4.12
CA GLN A 325 4.18 15.32 -5.34
C GLN A 325 2.66 15.24 -5.48
N GLU A 326 1.98 16.36 -5.26
CA GLU A 326 0.51 16.49 -5.19
C GLU A 326 -0.22 16.01 -6.46
N ALA A 327 0.52 15.60 -7.48
CA ALA A 327 0.01 15.03 -8.72
C ALA A 327 -0.23 13.51 -8.66
N HIS A 328 -0.02 12.82 -7.53
CA HIS A 328 -0.36 11.40 -7.40
C HIS A 328 -1.78 11.19 -6.87
N GLU A 329 -2.42 10.16 -7.40
CA GLU A 329 -3.71 9.67 -6.92
C GLU A 329 -3.50 8.47 -5.98
N ALA A 330 -4.50 8.16 -5.16
CA ALA A 330 -4.54 6.92 -4.41
C ALA A 330 -4.58 5.68 -5.33
N ILE A 331 -4.25 4.52 -4.76
CA ILE A 331 -4.41 3.24 -5.45
C ILE A 331 -5.90 2.88 -5.50
N ARG A 332 -6.49 3.00 -6.69
CA ARG A 332 -7.90 2.75 -6.98
C ARG A 332 -8.08 2.02 -8.32
N PRO A 333 -9.26 1.45 -8.60
CA PRO A 333 -9.59 1.00 -9.94
C PRO A 333 -9.54 2.16 -10.95
N THR A 334 -9.02 1.91 -12.15
CA THR A 334 -9.12 2.87 -13.27
C THR A 334 -10.56 3.06 -13.73
N ASN A 335 -11.33 1.97 -13.71
CA ASN A 335 -12.77 1.94 -13.97
C ASN A 335 -13.49 1.21 -12.82
N PRO A 336 -14.12 1.93 -11.88
CA PRO A 336 -14.80 1.32 -10.73
C PRO A 336 -16.12 0.60 -11.10
N VAL A 337 -16.65 0.77 -12.32
CA VAL A 337 -17.81 -0.01 -12.80
C VAL A 337 -17.42 -1.49 -12.99
N LYS A 338 -16.15 -1.78 -13.30
CA LYS A 338 -15.64 -3.15 -13.34
C LYS A 338 -15.41 -3.64 -11.91
N ILE A 339 -16.32 -4.48 -11.39
CA ILE A 339 -16.22 -5.02 -10.03
C ILE A 339 -15.11 -6.08 -9.91
N ARG A 340 -14.74 -6.72 -11.03
CA ARG A 340 -13.69 -7.76 -11.10
C ARG A 340 -12.74 -7.47 -12.26
N ALA A 341 -11.44 -7.66 -12.02
CA ALA A 341 -10.38 -7.57 -13.02
C ALA A 341 -9.18 -8.44 -12.61
N GLY A 342 -8.24 -8.66 -13.54
CA GLY A 342 -7.07 -9.51 -13.33
C GLY A 342 -7.19 -10.90 -13.96
N SER A 343 -6.07 -11.43 -14.43
CA SER A 343 -6.00 -12.71 -15.14
C SER A 343 -5.76 -13.92 -14.23
N THR A 344 -5.10 -13.72 -13.09
CA THR A 344 -4.83 -14.76 -12.09
C THR A 344 -5.69 -14.58 -10.85
N ASP A 345 -5.84 -15.64 -10.04
CA ASP A 345 -6.56 -15.55 -8.76
C ASP A 345 -5.98 -14.46 -7.84
N GLU A 346 -4.65 -14.39 -7.74
CA GLU A 346 -3.96 -13.38 -6.94
C GLU A 346 -4.27 -11.95 -7.39
N GLN A 347 -4.32 -11.73 -8.71
CA GLN A 347 -4.70 -10.43 -9.28
C GLN A 347 -6.17 -10.11 -8.99
N LYS A 348 -7.07 -11.07 -9.15
CA LYS A 348 -8.50 -10.90 -8.85
C LYS A 348 -8.73 -10.56 -7.39
N ARG A 349 -8.04 -11.24 -6.47
CA ARG A 349 -8.13 -11.00 -5.03
C ARG A 349 -7.59 -9.63 -4.64
N LEU A 350 -6.42 -9.24 -5.15
CA LEU A 350 -5.86 -7.91 -4.85
C LEU A 350 -6.71 -6.79 -5.47
N TYR A 351 -7.19 -6.97 -6.69
CA TYR A 351 -8.10 -6.02 -7.33
C TYR A 351 -9.39 -5.84 -6.54
N ASN A 352 -10.02 -6.95 -6.12
CA ASN A 352 -11.22 -6.90 -5.29
C ASN A 352 -10.98 -6.13 -3.98
N LEU A 353 -9.84 -6.35 -3.33
CA LEU A 353 -9.45 -5.61 -2.13
C LEU A 353 -9.36 -4.10 -2.38
N ILE A 354 -8.71 -3.70 -3.48
CA ILE A 354 -8.58 -2.29 -3.91
C ILE A 354 -9.96 -1.69 -4.23
N TRP A 355 -10.79 -2.43 -4.96
CA TRP A 355 -12.15 -2.01 -5.33
C TRP A 355 -13.01 -1.77 -4.08
N MET A 356 -13.08 -2.76 -3.17
CA MET A 356 -13.87 -2.65 -1.93
C MET A 356 -13.43 -1.46 -1.08
N ARG A 357 -12.11 -1.26 -0.89
CA ARG A 357 -11.60 -0.11 -0.13
C ARG A 357 -11.97 1.22 -0.78
N THR A 358 -11.84 1.33 -2.10
CA THR A 358 -12.12 2.56 -2.84
C THR A 358 -13.60 2.94 -2.73
N VAL A 359 -14.50 1.98 -2.99
CA VAL A 359 -15.94 2.18 -2.91
C VAL A 359 -16.36 2.50 -1.47
N ALA A 360 -15.92 1.70 -0.48
CA ALA A 360 -16.22 1.93 0.92
C ALA A 360 -15.77 3.32 1.42
N SER A 361 -14.65 3.84 0.91
CA SER A 361 -14.14 5.16 1.30
C SER A 361 -15.10 6.31 0.97
N GLN A 362 -15.98 6.13 -0.03
CA GLN A 362 -16.94 7.14 -0.48
C GLN A 362 -18.38 6.86 0.00
N MET A 363 -18.52 5.96 0.98
CA MET A 363 -19.80 5.61 1.58
C MET A 363 -19.97 6.21 2.98
N LYS A 364 -21.23 6.26 3.43
CA LYS A 364 -21.59 6.68 4.78
C LYS A 364 -20.95 5.79 5.85
N SER A 365 -20.65 6.41 6.99
CA SER A 365 -20.20 5.70 8.19
C SER A 365 -21.23 4.64 8.61
N ALA A 366 -20.75 3.48 9.06
CA ALA A 366 -21.62 2.52 9.73
C ALA A 366 -22.00 3.04 11.12
N GLN A 367 -23.18 2.68 11.60
CA GLN A 367 -23.65 3.00 12.96
C GLN A 367 -23.79 1.71 13.74
N LEU A 368 -23.15 1.67 14.91
CA LEU A 368 -23.17 0.53 15.83
C LEU A 368 -23.86 0.96 17.11
N ALA A 369 -24.74 0.11 17.63
CA ALA A 369 -25.21 0.20 19.01
C ALA A 369 -24.33 -0.70 19.86
N LYS A 370 -23.63 -0.11 20.83
CA LYS A 370 -22.79 -0.82 21.80
C LYS A 370 -23.52 -0.89 23.13
N THR A 371 -23.69 -2.10 23.63
CA THR A 371 -24.35 -2.35 24.91
C THR A 371 -23.31 -2.92 25.87
N LYS A 372 -23.14 -2.28 27.02
CA LYS A 372 -22.41 -2.83 28.16
C LYS A 372 -23.44 -3.20 29.23
N ILE A 373 -23.42 -4.46 29.65
CA ILE A 373 -24.20 -4.93 30.79
C ILE A 373 -23.21 -5.11 31.93
N LEU A 374 -23.50 -4.51 33.07
CA LEU A 374 -22.85 -4.79 34.35
C LEU A 374 -23.81 -5.58 35.21
N ALA A 375 -23.32 -6.66 35.79
CA ALA A 375 -24.08 -7.53 36.68
C ALA A 375 -23.21 -7.91 37.87
N ASN A 376 -23.88 -8.17 38.99
CA ASN A 376 -23.23 -8.61 40.22
C ASN A 376 -24.24 -9.47 41.00
N ILE A 377 -23.74 -10.21 41.98
CA ILE A 377 -24.59 -10.88 42.96
C ILE A 377 -25.22 -9.85 43.91
N ALA A 378 -26.36 -10.21 44.50
CA ALA A 378 -26.98 -9.43 45.57
C ALA A 378 -25.98 -9.18 46.72
N GLY A 379 -25.88 -7.94 47.17
CA GLY A 379 -24.95 -7.51 48.23
C GLY A 379 -23.61 -6.96 47.74
N GLY A 380 -23.22 -7.19 46.48
CA GLY A 380 -22.07 -6.51 45.85
C GLY A 380 -20.71 -6.72 46.53
N THR A 381 -20.49 -7.90 47.13
CA THR A 381 -19.27 -8.23 47.90
C THR A 381 -18.09 -8.73 47.04
N ILE A 382 -18.29 -8.77 45.73
CA ILE A 382 -17.29 -9.11 44.71
C ILE A 382 -17.25 -8.03 43.63
N PRO A 383 -16.18 -7.94 42.82
CA PRO A 383 -16.12 -7.02 41.71
C PRO A 383 -17.27 -7.25 40.71
N ASP A 384 -17.66 -6.20 40.00
CA ASP A 384 -18.71 -6.33 38.99
C ASP A 384 -18.24 -7.24 37.85
N PHE A 385 -19.18 -7.95 37.24
CA PHE A 385 -18.94 -8.68 36.00
C PHE A 385 -19.61 -7.94 34.84
N ALA A 386 -18.94 -7.93 33.69
CA ALA A 386 -19.38 -7.21 32.51
C ALA A 386 -19.44 -8.10 31.27
N VAL A 387 -20.40 -7.81 30.41
CA VAL A 387 -20.37 -8.23 29.00
C VAL A 387 -20.53 -7.01 28.12
N ARG A 388 -19.84 -7.00 26.98
CA ARG A 388 -19.95 -5.95 25.95
C ARG A 388 -20.43 -6.59 24.66
N GLY A 389 -21.60 -6.18 24.21
CA GLY A 389 -22.13 -6.54 22.90
C GLY A 389 -22.08 -5.35 21.95
N SER A 390 -22.09 -5.63 20.64
CA SER A 390 -22.42 -4.59 19.67
C SER A 390 -23.23 -5.16 18.51
N ARG A 391 -24.19 -4.38 18.03
CA ARG A 391 -24.99 -4.69 16.84
C ARG A 391 -24.87 -3.57 15.81
N VAL A 392 -24.94 -3.94 14.54
CA VAL A 392 -24.97 -2.96 13.45
C VAL A 392 -26.40 -2.42 13.33
N VAL A 393 -26.55 -1.11 13.53
CA VAL A 393 -27.84 -0.39 13.36
C VAL A 393 -27.98 0.08 11.92
N TYR A 394 -26.88 0.55 11.34
CA TYR A 394 -26.79 0.91 9.93
C TYR A 394 -25.46 0.43 9.36
N ASP A 395 -25.52 -0.38 8.30
CA ASP A 395 -24.33 -0.99 7.72
C ASP A 395 -23.34 0.03 7.15
N GLY A 396 -23.83 1.13 6.57
CA GLY A 396 -23.00 2.08 5.83
C GLY A 396 -22.02 1.39 4.87
N TRP A 397 -20.77 1.81 4.92
CA TRP A 397 -19.68 1.23 4.11
C TRP A 397 -19.41 -0.26 4.35
N LEU A 398 -19.86 -0.85 5.47
CA LEU A 398 -19.67 -2.28 5.75
C LEU A 398 -20.44 -3.19 4.78
N LYS A 399 -21.36 -2.65 3.94
CA LYS A 399 -21.95 -3.40 2.83
C LYS A 399 -20.95 -3.65 1.69
N ALA A 400 -20.05 -2.71 1.44
CA ALA A 400 -19.07 -2.81 0.36
C ALA A 400 -17.77 -3.55 0.78
N ASP A 401 -17.49 -3.64 2.07
CA ASP A 401 -16.31 -4.35 2.61
C ASP A 401 -16.69 -5.18 3.86
N PRO A 402 -17.46 -6.28 3.67
CA PRO A 402 -18.02 -7.05 4.78
C PRO A 402 -16.96 -7.82 5.59
N ASP A 403 -15.81 -8.16 5.01
CA ASP A 403 -14.78 -8.95 5.72
C ASP A 403 -14.17 -8.18 6.92
N ILE A 404 -14.33 -6.85 6.97
CA ILE A 404 -13.93 -6.06 8.14
C ILE A 404 -14.91 -6.23 9.33
N ARG A 405 -16.05 -6.89 9.14
CA ARG A 405 -16.92 -7.33 10.24
C ARG A 405 -16.34 -8.54 10.99
N VAL A 406 -15.55 -9.38 10.32
CA VAL A 406 -15.08 -10.68 10.84
C VAL A 406 -13.94 -10.53 11.86
N THR A 407 -13.44 -9.32 12.10
CA THR A 407 -12.47 -9.06 13.17
C THR A 407 -13.19 -8.91 14.52
N ARG A 408 -13.59 -10.05 15.09
CA ARG A 408 -14.01 -10.33 16.48
C ARG A 408 -15.23 -9.54 17.00
N LEU A 409 -16.41 -10.09 16.75
CA LEU A 409 -17.44 -10.18 17.78
C LEU A 409 -17.34 -11.61 18.34
N HIS A 410 -16.58 -11.76 19.43
CA HIS A 410 -16.70 -12.89 20.34
C HIS A 410 -17.41 -12.39 21.57
#